data_AF-A0A969HDI0-F1
#
_entry.id   AF-A0A969HDI0-F1
#
_cell.length_a   1.000
_cell.length_b   1.000
_cell.length_c   1.000
_cell.angle_alpha   90.00
_cell.angle_beta   90.00
_cell.angle_gamma   90.00
#
_symmetry.space_group_name_H-M   'P 1'
#
loop_
_entity.id
_entity.type
_entity.pdbx_description
1 polymer ?
#
loop_
_entity_poly.entity_id
_entity_poly.type
_entity_poly.pdbx_seq_one_letter_code
_entity_poly.pdbx_strand_id
1 'polypeptide(L)'
;MWETLKKHGDVFSDNMDWSQIAIQDDKAHFVFGDLDKETVERKWHEAHRRFYLRPKRIARIAVRKDTWQRFPYYVKTAANMLLGLGERETTAV
;
A
#
# COMPACT_ATOMS: atom_id res chain seq x y z
N MET A 1 -18.49 -0.98 -7.88
CA MET A 1 -18.02 -1.57 -6.61
C MET A 1 -19.13 -1.59 -5.58
N TRP A 2 -19.69 -0.43 -5.19
CA TRP A 2 -20.85 -0.35 -4.27
C TRP A 2 -22.07 -1.17 -4.71
N GLU A 3 -22.53 -1.00 -5.95
CA GLU A 3 -23.67 -1.77 -6.48
C GLU A 3 -23.38 -3.28 -6.64
N THR A 4 -22.10 -3.64 -6.77
CA THR A 4 -21.67 -5.04 -6.86
C THR A 4 -21.68 -5.72 -5.49
N LEU A 5 -21.29 -4.99 -4.43
CA LEU A 5 -21.36 -5.45 -3.05
C LEU A 5 -22.81 -5.62 -2.59
N LYS A 6 -23.70 -4.69 -2.92
CA LYS A 6 -25.14 -4.84 -2.65
C LYS A 6 -25.77 -6.08 -3.29
N LYS A 7 -25.23 -6.53 -4.43
CA LYS A 7 -25.80 -7.62 -5.22
C LYS A 7 -25.21 -9.00 -4.89
N HIS A 8 -23.97 -9.06 -4.43
CA HIS A 8 -23.20 -10.30 -4.28
C HIS A 8 -22.42 -10.42 -2.96
N GLY A 9 -22.42 -9.39 -2.13
CA GLY A 9 -21.63 -9.34 -0.91
C GLY A 9 -22.49 -9.51 0.32
N ASP A 10 -22.28 -10.60 1.05
CA ASP A 10 -22.66 -10.65 2.45
C ASP A 10 -21.68 -9.77 3.23
N VAL A 11 -22.17 -8.59 3.63
CA VAL A 11 -21.47 -7.73 4.58
C VAL A 11 -21.86 -8.23 5.96
N PHE A 12 -20.91 -8.82 6.69
CA PHE A 12 -21.17 -9.28 8.04
C PHE A 12 -21.40 -8.07 8.95
N SER A 13 -22.63 -7.61 9.14
CA SER A 13 -22.94 -6.56 10.12
C SER A 13 -23.05 -7.11 11.54
N ASP A 14 -23.44 -8.38 11.67
CA ASP A 14 -23.99 -8.91 12.92
C ASP A 14 -22.92 -9.52 13.85
N ASN A 15 -21.80 -10.00 13.28
CA ASN A 15 -20.67 -10.58 14.00
C ASN A 15 -19.36 -9.78 13.81
N MET A 16 -19.45 -8.54 13.32
CA MET A 16 -18.28 -7.75 12.97
C MET A 16 -17.87 -6.82 14.11
N ASP A 17 -16.61 -6.96 14.51
CA ASP A 17 -15.96 -6.05 15.44
C ASP A 17 -15.74 -4.70 14.75
N TRP A 18 -16.54 -3.72 15.14
CA TRP A 18 -16.53 -2.35 14.61
C TRP A 18 -15.18 -1.64 14.79
N SER A 19 -14.32 -2.10 15.71
CA SER A 19 -12.96 -1.56 15.86
C SER A 19 -12.05 -1.90 14.68
N GLN A 20 -12.37 -2.95 13.91
CA GLN A 20 -11.59 -3.42 12.77
C GLN A 20 -12.00 -2.75 11.45
N ILE A 21 -13.10 -1.98 11.43
CA ILE A 21 -13.59 -1.23 10.25
C ILE A 21 -12.79 0.06 10.05
N ALA A 22 -11.87 0.40 10.96
CA ALA A 22 -10.91 1.46 10.72
C ALA A 22 -10.18 1.16 9.39
N ILE A 23 -10.21 2.13 8.47
CA ILE A 23 -9.63 2.12 7.11
C ILE A 23 -8.13 1.71 7.07
N GLN A 24 -7.53 1.47 8.23
CA GLN A 24 -6.15 1.06 8.45
C GLN A 24 -5.94 -0.44 8.72
N ASP A 25 -6.98 -1.24 8.97
CA ASP A 25 -6.79 -2.69 9.09
C ASP A 25 -6.76 -3.30 7.68
N ASP A 26 -5.67 -4.00 7.37
CA ASP A 26 -5.30 -4.46 6.03
C ASP A 26 -6.06 -5.74 5.63
N LYS A 27 -7.35 -5.81 6.03
CA LYS A 27 -8.20 -7.00 5.98
C LYS A 27 -9.43 -6.79 5.12
N ALA A 28 -9.85 -7.83 4.41
CA ALA A 28 -11.09 -7.79 3.66
C ALA A 28 -12.27 -8.05 4.59
N HIS A 29 -13.23 -7.14 4.74
CA HIS A 29 -14.41 -7.33 5.61
C HIS A 29 -15.65 -7.86 4.89
N PHE A 30 -15.48 -8.42 3.69
CA PHE A 30 -16.59 -8.87 2.85
C PHE A 30 -16.25 -10.16 2.12
N VAL A 31 -17.28 -10.98 1.91
CA VAL A 31 -17.27 -12.16 1.02
C VAL A 31 -17.77 -11.70 -0.34
N PHE A 32 -17.32 -12.33 -1.42
CA PHE A 32 -17.77 -11.99 -2.77
C PHE A 32 -18.20 -13.24 -3.53
N GLY A 33 -19.51 -13.44 -3.69
CA GLY A 33 -20.05 -14.68 -4.26
C GLY A 33 -19.63 -15.90 -3.44
N ASP A 34 -19.02 -16.89 -4.08
CA ASP A 34 -18.51 -18.11 -3.42
C ASP A 34 -17.10 -17.96 -2.82
N LEU A 35 -16.51 -16.75 -2.86
CA LEU A 35 -15.15 -16.51 -2.37
C LEU A 35 -15.15 -16.14 -0.89
N ASP A 36 -14.50 -16.96 -0.07
CA ASP A 36 -14.25 -16.68 1.33
C ASP A 36 -13.43 -15.39 1.55
N LYS A 37 -13.59 -14.81 2.75
CA LYS A 37 -12.93 -13.58 3.20
C LYS A 37 -11.41 -13.61 2.95
N GLU A 38 -10.78 -14.74 3.26
CA GLU A 38 -9.32 -14.93 3.13
C GLU A 38 -8.88 -14.91 1.66
N THR A 39 -9.64 -15.52 0.74
CA THR A 39 -9.32 -15.47 -0.68
C THR A 39 -9.46 -14.06 -1.25
N VAL A 40 -10.50 -13.33 -0.84
CA VAL A 40 -10.69 -11.93 -1.25
C VAL A 40 -9.51 -11.08 -0.78
N GLU A 41 -9.10 -11.19 0.48
CA GLU A 41 -7.96 -10.48 1.06
C GLU A 41 -6.66 -10.79 0.32
N ARG A 42 -6.33 -12.07 0.13
CA ARG A 42 -5.14 -12.50 -0.60
C ARG A 42 -5.11 -11.95 -2.03
N LYS A 43 -6.24 -11.97 -2.73
CA LYS A 43 -6.32 -11.47 -4.11
C LYS A 43 -6.22 -9.95 -4.19
N TRP A 44 -6.78 -9.25 -3.20
CA TRP A 44 -6.61 -7.81 -3.07
C TRP A 44 -5.14 -7.44 -2.82
N HIS A 45 -4.45 -8.13 -1.91
CA HIS A 45 -3.01 -7.99 -1.68
C HIS A 45 -2.18 -8.23 -2.93
N GLU A 46 -2.49 -9.30 -3.65
CA GLU A 46 -1.82 -9.64 -4.89
C GLU A 46 -2.02 -8.56 -5.97
N ALA A 47 -3.25 -8.05 -6.11
CA ALA A 47 -3.57 -6.98 -7.05
C ALA A 47 -2.92 -5.65 -6.65
N HIS A 48 -2.95 -5.28 -5.37
CA HIS A 48 -2.32 -4.09 -4.82
C HIS A 48 -0.81 -4.13 -5.08
N ARG A 49 -0.16 -5.27 -4.78
CA ARG A 49 1.26 -5.49 -5.07
C ARG A 49 1.56 -5.34 -6.56
N ARG A 50 0.76 -5.90 -7.46
CA ARG A 50 0.95 -5.76 -8.91
C ARG A 50 0.72 -4.32 -9.40
N PHE A 51 -0.18 -3.58 -8.77
CA PHE A 51 -0.48 -2.20 -9.12
C PHE A 51 0.69 -1.26 -8.79
N TYR A 52 1.23 -1.39 -7.57
CA TYR A 52 2.31 -0.53 -7.08
C TYR A 52 3.70 -1.02 -7.47
N LEU A 53 3.97 -2.32 -7.43
CA LEU A 53 5.21 -2.88 -7.96
C LEU A 53 5.09 -3.00 -9.47
N ARG A 54 5.74 -2.08 -10.18
CA ARG A 54 5.92 -2.14 -11.63
C ARG A 54 7.30 -2.72 -11.95
N PRO A 55 7.47 -4.06 -11.97
CA PRO A 55 8.80 -4.69 -12.05
C PRO A 55 9.59 -4.24 -13.28
N LYS A 56 8.94 -4.05 -14.44
CA LYS A 56 9.57 -3.52 -15.65
C LYS A 56 10.16 -2.11 -15.45
N ARG A 57 9.48 -1.25 -14.69
CA ARG A 57 9.96 0.11 -14.40
C ARG A 57 11.13 0.07 -13.42
N ILE A 58 11.05 -0.77 -12.39
CA ILE A 58 12.12 -0.97 -11.41
C ILE A 58 13.39 -1.49 -12.10
N ALA A 59 13.26 -2.53 -12.93
CA ALA A 59 14.38 -3.10 -13.68
C ALA A 59 15.05 -2.04 -14.59
N ARG A 60 14.27 -1.22 -15.29
CA ARG A 60 14.80 -0.14 -16.13
C ARG A 60 15.61 0.88 -15.33
N ILE A 61 15.20 1.20 -14.11
CA ILE A 61 15.92 2.12 -13.23
C ILE A 61 17.21 1.46 -12.74
N ALA A 62 17.15 0.20 -12.29
CA ALA A 62 18.30 -0.53 -11.77
C ALA A 62 19.44 -0.72 -12.80
N VAL A 63 19.12 -0.84 -14.09
CA VAL A 63 20.14 -1.03 -15.15
C VAL A 63 20.82 0.29 -15.56
N ARG A 64 20.28 1.46 -15.18
CA ARG A 64 20.86 2.76 -15.56
C ARG A 64 22.08 3.08 -14.70
N LYS A 65 23.21 3.40 -15.35
CA LYS A 65 24.44 3.84 -14.69
C LYS A 65 24.23 5.08 -13.78
N ASP A 66 23.45 6.05 -14.25
CA ASP A 66 23.13 7.29 -13.51
C ASP A 66 22.43 7.00 -12.17
N THR A 67 21.60 5.96 -12.10
CA THR A 67 20.93 5.55 -10.85
C THR A 67 21.95 5.17 -9.79
N TRP A 68 23.01 4.45 -10.15
CA TRP A 68 24.08 4.06 -9.23
C TRP A 68 25.00 5.22 -8.88
N GLN A 69 25.27 6.13 -9.83
CA GLN A 69 26.05 7.34 -9.55
C GLN A 69 25.37 8.24 -8.53
N ARG A 70 24.03 8.35 -8.57
CA ARG A 70 23.24 9.16 -7.63
C ARG A 70 22.79 8.40 -6.38
N PHE A 71 22.98 7.08 -6.34
CA PHE A 71 22.52 6.25 -5.22
C PHE A 71 23.05 6.72 -3.85
N PRO A 72 24.34 7.07 -3.67
CA PRO A 72 24.84 7.57 -2.38
C PRO A 72 24.13 8.83 -1.89
N TYR A 73 23.76 9.73 -2.81
CA TYR A 73 23.01 10.93 -2.49
C TYR A 73 21.62 10.58 -1.96
N TYR A 74 20.90 9.67 -2.62
CA TYR A 74 19.58 9.23 -2.16
C TYR A 74 19.62 8.54 -0.80
N VAL A 75 20.65 7.72 -0.54
CA VAL A 75 20.85 7.09 0.78
C VAL A 75 21.08 8.14 1.86
N LYS A 76 21.94 9.13 1.60
CA LYS A 76 22.19 10.23 2.55
C LYS A 76 20.92 11.01 2.86
N THR A 77 20.14 11.37 1.84
CA THR A 77 18.86 12.08 2.02
C THR A 77 17.85 11.26 2.81
N ALA A 78 17.71 9.97 2.51
CA ALA A 78 16.81 9.09 3.26
C ALA A 78 17.25 8.92 4.72
N ALA A 79 18.55 8.76 4.96
CA ALA A 79 19.10 8.69 6.31
C ALA A 79 18.84 9.99 7.08
N ASN A 80 19.07 11.15 6.45
CA ASN A 80 18.78 12.45 7.07
C ASN A 80 17.29 12.62 7.40
N MET A 81 16.39 12.15 6.53
CA MET A 81 14.95 12.21 6.78
C MET A 81 14.53 11.28 7.94
N LEU A 82 15.03 10.04 7.96
CA LEU A 82 14.69 9.06 8.99
C LEU A 82 15.30 9.38 10.35
N LEU A 83 16.49 9.97 10.36
CA LEU A 83 17.20 10.38 11.58
C LEU A 83 16.87 11.81 12.01
N GLY A 84 16.03 12.54 11.27
CA GLY A 84 15.64 13.91 11.59
C GLY A 84 16.77 14.94 11.49
N LEU A 85 17.85 14.61 10.78
CA LEU A 85 19.04 15.46 10.57
C LEU A 85 18.90 16.39 9.36
N GLY A 86 17.79 16.29 8.62
CA GLY A 86 17.47 17.24 7.55
C GLY A 86 17.08 18.58 8.17
N GLU A 87 17.90 19.60 7.91
CA GLU A 87 17.64 20.99 8.30
C GLU A 87 16.20 21.36 7.96
N ARG A 88 15.34 21.41 8.99
CA ARG A 88 14.11 22.18 8.92
C ARG A 88 14.58 23.62 9.02
N GLU A 89 14.81 24.27 7.88
CA GLU A 89 14.79 25.73 7.86
C GLU A 89 13.47 26.14 8.48
N THR A 90 13.55 26.55 9.73
CA THR A 90 12.44 27.05 10.51
C THR A 90 12.27 28.46 9.98
N THR A 91 11.59 28.61 8.84
CA THR A 91 11.05 29.89 8.42
C THR A 91 9.96 30.24 9.42
N ALA A 92 10.39 30.83 10.54
CA ALA A 92 9.56 31.60 11.44
C ALA A 92 9.19 32.89 10.69
N VAL A 93 7.89 33.04 10.40
CA VAL A 93 7.23 34.31 10.08
C VAL A 93 6.04 34.41 11.01
#